data_AF-A0A924BT11-F1
#
_entry.id   AF-A0A924BT11-F1
#
_cell.length_a   1.000
_cell.length_b   1.000
_cell.length_c   1.000
_cell.angle_alpha   90.00
_cell.angle_beta   90.00
_cell.angle_gamma   90.00
#
_symmetry.space_group_name_H-M   'P 1'
#
loop_
_entity.id
_entity.type
_entity.pdbx_description
1 polymer ?
#
loop_
_entity_poly.entity_id
_entity_poly.type
_entity_poly.pdbx_seq_one_letter_code
_entity_poly.pdbx_strand_id
1 'polypeptide(L)' 'INTTRDVQPKSLIKSVLNLVRQPLALSLVEHELAVGDPAVVRGTIFELLRTGQLMAPSLHTQALSLHTLVEPRS' A
#
# COMPACT_ATOMS: atom_id res chain seq x y z
N ILE A 1 23.70 13.94 -4.97
CA ILE A 1 23.70 12.77 -4.05
C ILE A 1 22.52 11.89 -4.48
N ASN A 2 22.79 10.83 -5.25
CA ASN A 2 21.78 9.83 -5.62
C ASN A 2 21.85 8.69 -4.59
N THR A 3 20.71 8.03 -4.34
CA THR A 3 20.53 6.63 -3.82
C THR A 3 19.71 6.52 -2.53
N THR A 4 18.38 6.63 -2.63
CA THR A 4 17.39 5.86 -1.81
C THR A 4 16.11 5.54 -2.60
N ARG A 5 16.28 5.27 -3.90
CA ARG A 5 15.55 4.20 -4.59
C ARG A 5 16.31 2.93 -4.18
N ASP A 6 15.82 1.81 -3.67
CA ASP A 6 14.64 1.07 -4.09
C ASP A 6 14.58 -0.26 -3.29
N VAL A 7 14.56 -0.23 -1.95
CA VAL A 7 14.30 -1.47 -1.18
C VAL A 7 13.32 -1.15 -0.07
N GLN A 8 12.03 -1.12 -0.41
CA GLN A 8 11.01 -1.33 0.60
C GLN A 8 11.33 -2.64 1.33
N PRO A 9 11.27 -2.68 2.67
CA PRO A 9 11.57 -3.89 3.40
C PRO A 9 10.70 -5.01 2.85
N LYS A 10 11.31 -6.12 2.39
CA LYS A 10 10.55 -7.28 1.88
C LYS A 10 9.56 -7.81 2.92
N SER A 11 9.87 -7.61 4.20
CA SER A 11 8.97 -7.87 5.33
C SER A 11 7.72 -6.99 5.31
N LEU A 12 7.85 -5.71 4.96
CA LEU A 12 6.73 -4.77 4.88
C LEU A 12 5.81 -5.12 3.70
N ILE A 13 6.37 -5.42 2.52
CA ILE A 13 5.61 -5.91 1.37
C ILE A 13 4.79 -7.15 1.75
N LYS A 14 5.43 -8.14 2.38
CA LYS A 14 4.76 -9.36 2.83
C LYS A 14 3.67 -9.07 3.87
N SER A 15 3.90 -8.10 4.75
CA SER A 15 2.92 -7.70 5.77
C SER A 15 1.70 -7.03 5.15
N VAL A 16 1.90 -6.12 4.18
CA VAL A 16 0.81 -5.48 3.43
C VAL A 16 -0.01 -6.53 2.68
N LEU A 17 0.64 -7.43 1.93
CA LEU A 17 -0.07 -8.48 1.18
C LEU A 17 -0.81 -9.47 2.09
N ASN A 18 -0.26 -9.77 3.27
CA ASN A 18 -0.94 -10.61 4.26
C ASN A 18 -2.13 -9.93 4.94
N LEU A 19 -2.09 -8.60 5.06
CA LEU A 19 -3.13 -7.79 5.69
C LEU A 19 -4.29 -7.52 4.71
N VAL A 20 -3.97 -7.18 3.46
CA VAL A 20 -4.94 -6.87 2.40
C VAL A 20 -5.44 -8.16 1.74
N ARG A 21 -6.18 -8.98 2.50
CA ARG A 21 -6.85 -10.19 1.99
C ARG A 21 -8.24 -9.92 1.42
N GLN A 22 -8.81 -8.78 1.77
CA GLN A 22 -10.10 -8.27 1.35
C GLN A 22 -9.95 -6.75 1.14
N PRO A 23 -10.91 -6.09 0.46
CA PRO A 23 -10.89 -4.64 0.30
C PRO A 23 -10.74 -3.95 1.65
N LEU A 24 -9.68 -3.17 1.82
CA LEU A 24 -9.33 -2.52 3.08
C LEU A 24 -8.96 -1.06 2.83
N ALA A 25 -9.43 -0.16 3.70
CA ALA A 25 -9.13 1.27 3.57
C ALA A 25 -7.65 1.56 3.84
N LEU A 26 -7.08 2.50 3.08
CA LEU A 26 -5.69 2.93 3.23
C LEU A 26 -5.36 3.38 4.66
N SER A 27 -6.27 4.10 5.32
CA SER A 27 -6.16 4.49 6.73
C SER A 27 -5.99 3.30 7.68
N LEU A 28 -6.72 2.22 7.46
CA LEU A 28 -6.62 1.01 8.28
C LEU A 28 -5.32 0.28 8.01
N VAL A 29 -4.88 0.20 6.75
CA VAL A 29 -3.56 -0.38 6.42
C VAL A 29 -2.43 0.38 7.10
N GLU A 30 -2.47 1.72 7.07
CA GLU A 30 -1.50 2.57 7.76
C GLU A 30 -1.53 2.38 9.28
N HIS A 31 -2.73 2.27 9.86
CA HIS A 31 -2.91 2.08 11.30
C HIS A 31 -2.37 0.72 11.77
N GLU A 32 -2.71 -0.37 11.09
CA GLU A 32 -2.26 -1.72 11.45
C GLU A 32 -0.76 -1.92 11.27
N LEU A 33 -0.15 -1.17 10.34
CA LEU A 33 1.28 -1.17 10.09
C LEU A 33 2.02 -0.03 10.80
N ALA A 34 1.34 0.73 11.69
CA ALA A 34 1.82 1.94 12.36
C ALA A 34 3.04 1.76 13.29
N VAL A 35 3.60 0.55 13.35
CA VAL A 35 4.95 0.32 13.90
C VAL A 35 6.03 0.98 13.01
N GLY A 36 5.71 1.33 11.76
CA GLY A 36 6.59 2.05 10.82
C GLY A 36 6.12 3.47 10.46
N ASP A 37 7.01 4.23 9.81
CA ASP A 37 6.72 5.55 9.23
C ASP A 37 5.57 5.46 8.20
N PRO A 38 4.45 6.20 8.36
CA PRO A 38 3.32 6.21 7.42
C PRO A 38 3.73 6.50 5.97
N ALA A 39 4.76 7.33 5.75
CA ALA A 39 5.25 7.62 4.41
C ALA A 39 5.84 6.37 3.72
N VAL A 40 6.51 5.51 4.49
CA VAL A 40 7.08 4.25 4.00
C VAL A 40 5.98 3.22 3.71
N VAL A 41 4.96 3.15 4.57
CA VAL A 41 3.79 2.29 4.35
C VAL A 41 3.07 2.70 3.06
N ARG A 42 2.76 3.99 2.89
CA ARG A 42 2.15 4.51 1.66
C ARG A 42 2.99 4.24 0.43
N GLY A 43 4.30 4.50 0.49
CA GLY A 43 5.22 4.21 -0.61
C GLY A 43 5.17 2.74 -1.03
N THR A 44 5.05 1.83 -0.07
CA THR A 44 4.92 0.40 -0.32
C THR A 44 3.60 0.04 -0.98
N ILE A 45 2.50 0.59 -0.49
CA ILE A 45 1.17 0.35 -1.08
C ILE A 45 1.12 0.87 -2.52
N PHE A 46 1.67 2.07 -2.79
CA PHE A 46 1.75 2.61 -4.14
C PHE A 46 2.59 1.74 -5.07
N GLU A 47 3.70 1.21 -4.61
CA GLU A 47 4.53 0.33 -5.39
C GLU A 47 3.79 -0.98 -5.72
N LEU A 48 3.01 -1.52 -4.78
CA LEU A 48 2.18 -2.70 -5.01
C LEU A 48 1.02 -2.42 -5.98
N LEU A 49 0.42 -1.23 -5.93
CA LEU A 49 -0.58 -0.80 -6.92
C LEU A 49 0.06 -0.63 -8.30
N ARG A 50 1.23 0.01 -8.37
CA ARG A 50 1.98 0.27 -9.61
C ARG A 50 2.46 -1.02 -10.29
N THR A 51 2.90 -2.00 -9.50
CA THR A 51 3.31 -3.33 -9.99
C THR A 51 2.14 -4.28 -10.21
N GLY A 52 0.91 -3.86 -9.85
CA GLY A 52 -0.30 -4.65 -10.00
C GLY A 52 -0.33 -5.88 -9.12
N GLN A 53 0.26 -5.82 -7.92
CA GLN A 53 0.05 -6.83 -6.86
C GLN A 53 -1.18 -6.50 -6.01
N LEU A 54 -1.50 -5.20 -5.90
CA LEU A 54 -2.76 -4.69 -5.36
C LEU A 54 -3.53 -3.95 -6.43
N MET A 55 -4.81 -3.77 -6.19
CA MET A 55 -5.72 -2.95 -6.99
C MET A 55 -6.45 -1.95 -6.10
N ALA A 56 -6.86 -0.84 -6.70
CA ALA A 56 -7.74 0.15 -6.09
C ALA A 56 -8.65 0.75 -7.18
N PRO A 57 -9.76 0.08 -7.54
CA PRO A 57 -10.59 0.47 -8.68
C PRO A 57 -11.14 1.90 -8.58
N SER A 58 -11.34 2.40 -7.35
CA SER A 58 -11.80 3.76 -7.08
C SER A 58 -10.83 4.83 -7.58
N LEU A 59 -9.53 4.53 -7.71
CA LEU A 59 -8.53 5.49 -8.22
C LEU A 59 -8.72 5.85 -9.70
N HIS A 60 -9.49 5.06 -10.46
CA HIS A 60 -9.81 5.41 -11.85
C HIS A 60 -10.79 6.59 -11.94
N THR A 61 -11.55 6.86 -10.89
CA THR A 61 -12.64 7.85 -10.88
C THR A 61 -12.54 8.87 -9.76
N GLN A 62 -11.76 8.57 -8.71
CA GLN A 62 -11.62 9.39 -7.52
C GLN A 62 -10.15 9.67 -7.24
N ALA A 63 -9.89 10.85 -6.68
CA ALA A 63 -8.57 11.15 -6.15
C ALA A 63 -8.23 10.20 -4.99
N LEU A 64 -6.93 9.93 -4.82
CA LEU A 64 -6.44 9.16 -3.69
C LEU A 64 -6.83 9.81 -2.37
N SER A 65 -7.38 9.02 -1.46
CA SER A 65 -7.69 9.44 -0.09
C SER A 65 -7.41 8.32 0.91
N LEU A 66 -7.44 8.64 2.20
CA LEU A 66 -7.34 7.63 3.27
C LEU A 66 -8.53 6.64 3.30
N HIS A 67 -9.60 6.94 2.56
CA HIS A 67 -10.76 6.06 2.40
C HIS A 67 -10.67 5.18 1.15
N THR A 68 -9.64 5.38 0.31
CA THR A 68 -9.40 4.52 -0.85
C THR A 68 -9.24 3.08 -0.38
N LEU A 69 -10.09 2.20 -0.90
CA LEU A 69 -9.99 0.76 -0.68
C LEU A 69 -8.91 0.19 -1.59
N VAL A 70 -7.98 -0.55 -0.98
CA VAL A 70 -7.01 -1.39 -1.67
C VAL A 70 -7.42 -2.85 -1.49
N GLU A 71 -7.26 -3.64 -2.54
CA GLU A 71 -7.66 -5.05 -2.57
C GLU A 71 -6.60 -5.90 -3.29
N PRO A 72 -6.48 -7.20 -2.96
CA PRO A 72 -5.53 -8.08 -3.65
C PRO A 72 -5.94 -8.26 -5.10
N ARG A 73 -4.96 -8.31 -6.00
CA ARG A 73 -5.23 -8.70 -7.38
C ARG A 73 -5.48 -10.21 -7.42
N SER A 74 -6.71 -10.60 -7.76
CA SER A 74 -7.13 -12.00 -7.89
C SER A 74 -6.62 -12.68 -9.15
#